data_AF-A0A2V6YF78-F1
#
_entry.id   AF-A0A2V6YF78-F1
#
_cell.length_a   1.000
_cell.length_b   1.000
_cell.length_c   1.000
_cell.angle_alpha   90.00
_cell.angle_beta   90.00
_cell.angle_gamma   90.00
#
_symmetry.space_group_name_H-M   'P 1'
#
loop_
_entity.id
_entity.type
_entity.pdbx_description
1 polymer ?
#
loop_
_entity_poly.entity_id
_entity_poly.type
_entity_poly.pdbx_seq_one_letter_code
_entity_poly.pdbx_strand_id
1 'polypeptide(L)'
;MLRRIVVSGALAAVVMIVAACGLFMSAPKPPPEPVTVSAAQSGTSVDLAAGQGLVVRLPSNPTTGYRWIYVEPKDAVLRVDGPSTFEATQSTGGTVGAGGTEIWKLAPLKPGQQQLRFEYRRPWEQGVAPSQLAT
;
A
#
# COMPACT_ATOMS: atom_id res chain seq x y z
N MET A 1 -23.74 -70.05 -40.30
CA MET A 1 -24.37 -69.23 -41.36
C MET A 1 -24.39 -67.78 -40.89
N LEU A 2 -23.81 -66.90 -41.70
CA LEU A 2 -23.61 -65.48 -41.42
C LEU A 2 -24.89 -64.68 -41.70
N ARG A 3 -25.25 -63.72 -40.86
CA ARG A 3 -26.08 -62.59 -41.31
C ARG A 3 -25.70 -61.31 -40.57
N ARG A 4 -25.06 -60.40 -41.31
CA ARG A 4 -24.74 -59.03 -40.92
C ARG A 4 -25.99 -58.16 -41.09
N ILE A 5 -26.32 -57.34 -40.10
CA ILE A 5 -27.13 -56.12 -40.29
C ILE A 5 -26.39 -54.98 -39.59
N VAL A 6 -26.32 -53.86 -40.29
CA VAL A 6 -25.50 -52.67 -40.04
C VAL A 6 -26.24 -51.68 -39.13
N VAL A 7 -25.46 -51.12 -38.20
CA VAL A 7 -25.49 -49.82 -37.50
C VAL A 7 -26.69 -48.87 -37.73
N SER A 8 -27.29 -48.39 -36.63
CA SER A 8 -27.81 -47.03 -36.42
C SER A 8 -28.03 -46.89 -34.90
N GLY A 9 -27.21 -46.14 -34.17
CA GLY A 9 -27.28 -44.68 -34.12
C GLY A 9 -27.97 -44.27 -32.81
N ALA A 10 -27.20 -44.06 -31.74
CA ALA A 10 -27.62 -43.30 -30.56
C ALA A 10 -26.38 -42.80 -29.80
N LEU A 11 -25.59 -41.98 -30.49
CA LEU A 11 -24.61 -41.11 -29.86
C LEU A 11 -25.36 -39.91 -29.25
N ALA A 12 -25.99 -40.06 -28.10
CA ALA A 12 -26.50 -38.93 -27.31
C ALA A 12 -27.05 -39.42 -25.97
N ALA A 13 -26.23 -39.44 -24.91
CA ALA A 13 -26.70 -39.24 -23.51
C ALA A 13 -25.59 -39.33 -22.44
N VAL A 14 -24.30 -39.07 -22.73
CA VAL A 14 -23.26 -39.10 -21.66
C VAL A 14 -22.32 -37.89 -21.68
N VAL A 15 -22.70 -36.80 -22.31
CA VAL A 15 -21.98 -35.53 -22.19
C VAL A 15 -22.99 -34.51 -21.73
N MET A 16 -22.98 -34.15 -20.43
CA MET A 16 -23.50 -32.88 -19.87
C MET A 16 -23.51 -32.88 -18.32
N ILE A 17 -22.46 -33.33 -17.63
CA ILE A 17 -22.24 -32.95 -16.21
C ILE A 17 -20.74 -32.77 -15.94
N VAL A 18 -20.04 -31.99 -16.75
CA VAL A 18 -18.70 -31.47 -16.38
C VAL A 18 -18.57 -30.08 -17.01
N ALA A 19 -18.95 -29.02 -16.28
CA ALA A 19 -18.48 -27.63 -16.50
C ALA A 19 -19.24 -26.55 -15.70
N ALA A 20 -20.14 -26.87 -14.77
CA ALA A 20 -20.87 -25.82 -14.04
C ALA A 20 -20.10 -25.21 -12.84
N CYS A 21 -18.96 -25.77 -12.42
CA CYS A 21 -18.21 -25.28 -11.25
C CYS A 21 -17.28 -24.07 -11.52
N GLY A 22 -17.22 -23.55 -12.75
CA GLY A 22 -16.19 -22.57 -13.13
C GLY A 22 -16.62 -21.10 -13.23
N LEU A 23 -17.91 -20.77 -13.17
CA LEU A 23 -18.41 -19.46 -13.63
C LEU A 23 -18.73 -18.43 -12.53
N PHE A 24 -18.51 -18.76 -11.26
CA PHE A 24 -18.62 -17.79 -10.16
C PHE A 24 -17.24 -17.45 -9.59
N MET A 25 -16.35 -16.94 -10.45
CA MET A 25 -15.22 -16.16 -9.93
C MET A 25 -15.77 -14.81 -9.50
N SER A 26 -16.12 -14.67 -8.22
CA SER A 26 -16.36 -13.37 -7.61
C SER A 26 -15.14 -12.50 -7.91
N ALA A 27 -15.35 -11.36 -8.58
CA ALA A 27 -14.28 -10.39 -8.78
C ALA A 27 -13.64 -10.05 -7.43
N PRO A 28 -12.31 -9.96 -7.33
CA PRO A 28 -11.66 -9.60 -6.07
C PRO A 28 -12.21 -8.27 -5.59
N LYS A 29 -12.69 -8.24 -4.34
CA LYS A 29 -13.19 -7.02 -3.70
C LYS A 29 -12.08 -5.95 -3.75
N PRO A 30 -12.38 -4.69 -4.11
CA PRO A 30 -11.39 -3.63 -4.06
C PRO A 30 -10.78 -3.53 -2.65
N PRO A 31 -9.48 -3.21 -2.55
CA PRO A 31 -8.82 -3.11 -1.25
C PRO A 31 -9.50 -2.03 -0.37
N PRO A 32 -9.46 -2.19 0.96
CA PRO A 32 -9.97 -1.17 1.88
C PRO A 32 -9.28 0.18 1.67
N GLU A 33 -9.98 1.27 2.00
CA GLU A 33 -9.40 2.61 1.94
C GLU A 33 -8.17 2.74 2.85
N PRO A 34 -7.11 3.44 2.44
CA PRO A 34 -5.91 3.60 3.27
C PRO A 34 -6.20 4.31 4.59
N VAL A 35 -5.59 3.84 5.68
CA VAL A 35 -5.58 4.57 6.95
C VAL A 35 -4.63 5.76 6.83
N THR A 36 -5.03 6.93 7.34
CA THR A 36 -4.16 8.11 7.37
C THR A 36 -3.72 8.41 8.80
N VAL A 37 -2.42 8.60 8.99
CA VAL A 37 -1.82 9.04 10.25
C VAL A 37 -0.99 10.31 10.06
N SER A 38 -0.86 11.09 11.13
CA SER A 38 -0.07 12.33 11.13
C SER A 38 0.99 12.33 12.22
N ALA A 39 1.91 13.29 12.19
CA ALA A 39 2.92 13.47 13.24
C ALA A 39 2.33 13.57 14.66
N ALA A 40 1.09 14.06 14.81
CA ALA A 40 0.40 14.15 16.10
C ALA A 40 0.07 12.79 16.74
N GLN A 41 0.13 11.71 15.96
CA GLN A 41 -0.11 10.34 16.42
C GLN A 41 1.19 9.58 16.72
N SER A 42 2.33 10.28 16.80
CA SER A 42 3.60 9.65 17.16
C SER A 42 3.50 8.99 18.55
N GLY A 43 3.99 7.77 18.67
CA GLY A 43 3.93 6.95 19.87
C GLY A 43 2.61 6.18 20.05
N THR A 44 1.70 6.23 19.07
CA THR A 44 0.45 5.45 19.08
C THR A 44 0.55 4.25 18.14
N SER A 45 -0.46 3.37 18.16
CA SER A 45 -0.57 2.23 17.23
C SER A 45 -1.85 2.34 16.42
N VAL A 46 -1.79 1.87 15.18
CA VAL A 46 -2.93 1.76 14.27
C VAL A 46 -2.99 0.35 13.68
N ASP A 47 -4.19 -0.19 13.58
CA ASP A 47 -4.43 -1.49 12.97
C ASP A 47 -4.77 -1.34 11.49
N LEU A 48 -4.24 -2.25 10.66
CA LEU A 48 -4.52 -2.30 9.22
C LEU A 48 -5.15 -3.65 8.87
N ALA A 49 -6.21 -3.61 8.07
CA ALA A 49 -6.76 -4.81 7.45
C ALA A 49 -5.82 -5.38 6.37
N ALA A 50 -6.01 -6.64 6.01
CA ALA A 50 -5.25 -7.26 4.92
C ALA A 50 -5.44 -6.47 3.61
N GLY A 51 -4.32 -6.10 2.98
CA GLY A 51 -4.31 -5.31 1.74
C GLY A 51 -4.61 -3.81 1.94
N GLN A 52 -4.87 -3.34 3.16
CA GLN A 52 -5.10 -1.92 3.45
C GLN A 52 -3.79 -1.15 3.53
N GLY A 53 -3.69 -0.07 2.75
CA GLY A 53 -2.53 0.82 2.78
C GLY A 53 -2.51 1.75 3.99
N LEU A 54 -1.36 2.37 4.22
CA LEU A 54 -1.16 3.43 5.21
C LEU A 54 -0.63 4.70 4.53
N VAL A 55 -1.20 5.84 4.86
CA VAL A 55 -0.74 7.16 4.43
C VAL A 55 -0.21 7.90 5.65
N VAL A 56 1.06 8.28 5.63
CA VAL A 56 1.72 9.05 6.70
C VAL A 56 1.90 10.49 6.23
N ARG A 57 1.35 11.45 6.98
CA ARG A 57 1.40 12.89 6.68
C ARG A 57 2.27 13.61 7.72
N LEU A 58 3.42 14.11 7.30
CA LEU A 58 4.40 14.73 8.19
C LEU A 58 4.63 16.19 7.80
N PRO A 59 4.58 17.16 8.74
CA PRO A 59 4.96 18.53 8.47
C PRO A 59 6.38 18.60 7.91
N SER A 60 6.58 19.37 6.84
CA SER A 60 7.87 19.48 6.15
C SER A 60 8.07 20.89 5.60
N ASN A 61 9.31 21.36 5.55
CA ASN A 61 9.67 22.60 4.86
C ASN A 61 10.91 22.34 3.99
N PRO A 62 10.72 21.91 2.72
CA PRO A 62 11.83 21.52 1.85
C PRO A 62 12.77 22.70 1.53
N THR A 63 12.33 23.95 1.70
CA THR A 63 13.17 25.14 1.47
C THR A 63 14.33 25.27 2.47
N THR A 64 14.25 24.56 3.60
CA THR A 64 15.31 24.51 4.63
C THR A 64 16.37 23.44 4.36
N GLY A 65 16.18 22.62 3.32
CA GLY A 65 17.02 21.48 2.99
C GLY A 65 16.74 20.21 3.80
N TYR A 66 15.85 20.27 4.79
CA TYR A 66 15.41 19.10 5.53
C TYR A 66 14.38 18.29 4.72
N ARG A 67 14.39 16.98 4.93
CA ARG A 67 13.38 16.05 4.41
C ARG A 67 13.19 14.89 5.37
N TRP A 68 12.03 14.25 5.30
CA TRP A 68 11.82 13.01 6.02
C TRP A 68 12.55 11.86 5.33
N ILE A 69 13.09 10.96 6.13
CA ILE A 69 13.73 9.71 5.69
C ILE A 69 13.07 8.58 6.46
N TYR A 70 12.40 7.68 5.75
CA TYR A 70 11.87 6.46 6.33
C TYR A 70 13.02 5.47 6.60
N VAL A 71 13.11 5.01 7.85
CA VAL A 71 14.09 4.01 8.27
C VAL A 71 13.42 2.65 8.24
N GLU A 72 13.55 1.97 7.10
CA GLU A 72 12.94 0.67 6.90
C GLU A 72 13.58 -0.39 7.81
N PRO A 73 12.79 -1.15 8.60
CA PRO A 73 13.31 -2.22 9.43
C PRO A 73 13.72 -3.43 8.58
N LYS A 74 14.65 -4.26 9.10
CA LYS A 74 15.14 -5.46 8.40
C LYS A 74 14.03 -6.47 8.07
N ASP A 75 13.05 -6.60 8.95
CA ASP A 75 11.91 -7.50 8.77
C ASP A 75 10.62 -6.69 8.58
N ALA A 76 10.56 -5.92 7.49
CA ALA A 76 9.44 -5.05 7.19
C ALA A 76 8.15 -5.84 6.91
N VAL A 77 7.05 -5.40 7.52
CA VAL A 77 5.68 -5.85 7.23
C VAL A 77 4.92 -4.83 6.37
N LEU A 78 5.42 -3.60 6.28
CA LEU A 78 4.99 -2.53 5.39
C LEU A 78 6.17 -2.07 4.52
N ARG A 79 5.93 -1.85 3.23
CA ARG A 79 6.91 -1.23 2.31
C ARG A 79 6.46 0.16 1.89
N VAL A 80 7.40 1.02 1.54
CA VAL A 80 7.10 2.28 0.83
C VAL A 80 6.51 1.96 -0.56
N ASP A 81 5.44 2.67 -0.92
CA ASP A 81 4.73 2.53 -2.19
C ASP A 81 4.90 3.79 -3.05
N GLY A 82 6.05 3.86 -3.71
CA GLY A 82 6.44 4.99 -4.55
C GLY A 82 7.13 6.13 -3.79
N PRO A 83 7.54 7.20 -4.49
CA PRO A 83 8.18 8.35 -3.87
C PRO A 83 7.22 9.11 -2.95
N SER A 84 7.76 9.74 -1.90
CA SER A 84 6.99 10.70 -1.11
C SER A 84 6.60 11.91 -1.98
N THR A 85 5.45 12.50 -1.67
CA THR A 85 4.94 13.71 -2.34
C THR A 85 4.86 14.87 -1.37
N PHE A 86 4.98 16.09 -1.85
CA PHE A 86 4.86 17.30 -1.03
C PHE A 86 3.58 18.06 -1.38
N GLU A 87 2.81 18.40 -0.36
CA GLU A 87 1.62 19.25 -0.43
C GLU A 87 1.94 20.58 0.28
N ALA A 88 2.01 21.68 -0.47
CA ALA A 88 2.28 22.99 0.09
C ALA A 88 1.08 23.48 0.93
N THR A 89 1.34 24.10 2.08
CA THR A 89 0.29 24.78 2.83
C THR A 89 -0.21 25.97 2.00
N GLN A 90 -1.51 26.00 1.68
CA GLN A 90 -2.10 27.16 1.01
C GLN A 90 -2.11 28.35 1.98
N SER A 91 -1.22 29.33 1.76
CA SER A 91 -1.36 30.65 2.38
C SER A 91 -2.08 31.57 1.40
N THR A 92 -2.96 32.44 1.92
CA THR A 92 -3.76 33.42 1.17
C THR A 92 -2.93 34.46 0.39
N GLY A 93 -1.59 34.34 0.37
CA GLY A 93 -0.68 35.22 -0.35
C GLY A 93 0.47 34.51 -1.07
N GLY A 94 0.45 33.18 -1.23
CA GLY A 94 1.47 32.46 -2.00
C GLY A 94 2.89 32.72 -1.50
N THR A 95 3.13 32.58 -0.20
CA THR A 95 4.42 32.92 0.41
C THR A 95 5.51 31.91 0.01
N VAL A 96 6.50 32.35 -0.76
CA VAL A 96 7.72 31.57 -1.03
C VAL A 96 8.39 31.22 0.30
N GLY A 97 8.71 29.94 0.52
CA GLY A 97 9.29 29.46 1.78
C GLY A 97 8.27 28.91 2.79
N ALA A 98 6.96 28.98 2.49
CA ALA A 98 5.96 28.30 3.30
C ALA A 98 6.22 26.80 3.35
N GLY A 99 6.14 26.23 4.56
CA GLY A 99 6.16 24.79 4.74
C GLY A 99 4.91 24.12 4.15
N GLY A 100 4.81 22.82 4.35
CA GLY A 100 3.74 21.99 3.87
C GLY A 100 3.75 20.64 4.57
N THR A 101 3.25 19.64 3.87
CA THR A 101 3.17 18.26 4.34
C THR A 101 3.89 17.35 3.36
N GLU A 102 4.82 16.55 3.85
CA GLU A 102 5.36 15.41 3.11
C GLU A 102 4.48 14.18 3.37
N ILE A 103 4.07 13.52 2.29
CA ILE A 103 3.10 12.42 2.30
C ILE A 103 3.81 11.16 1.84
N TRP A 104 3.75 10.13 2.67
CA TRP A 104 4.29 8.80 2.40
C TRP A 104 3.15 7.80 2.26
N LYS A 105 3.22 6.95 1.25
CA LYS A 105 2.30 5.82 1.08
C LYS A 105 3.04 4.54 1.40
N LEU A 106 2.45 3.69 2.23
CA LEU A 106 2.98 2.38 2.58
C LEU A 106 1.94 1.32 2.23
N ALA A 107 2.41 0.22 1.65
CA ALA A 107 1.60 -0.94 1.30
C ALA A 107 1.96 -2.13 2.20
N PRO A 108 0.98 -2.94 2.63
CA PRO A 108 1.24 -4.13 3.40
C PRO A 108 1.96 -5.18 2.56
N LEU A 109 2.99 -5.79 3.15
CA LEU A 109 3.74 -6.91 2.58
C LEU A 109 3.25 -8.25 3.12
N LYS A 110 3.06 -8.32 4.43
CA LYS A 110 2.71 -9.54 5.17
C LYS A 110 2.06 -9.18 6.51
N PRO A 111 1.32 -10.09 7.15
CA PRO A 111 0.81 -9.88 8.50
C PRO A 111 1.95 -9.68 9.52
N GLY A 112 1.73 -8.82 10.51
CA GLY A 112 2.65 -8.59 11.62
C GLY A 112 2.56 -7.17 12.18
N GLN A 113 3.46 -6.84 13.10
CA GLN A 113 3.55 -5.51 13.70
C GLN A 113 4.85 -4.83 13.26
N GLN A 114 4.77 -3.53 12.97
CA GLN A 114 5.93 -2.70 12.69
C GLN A 114 5.89 -1.44 13.54
N GLN A 115 7.05 -1.09 14.10
CA GLN A 115 7.27 0.30 14.49
C GLN A 115 7.65 1.09 13.23
N LEU A 116 6.98 2.22 12.99
CA LEU A 116 7.40 3.16 11.97
C LEU A 116 8.50 4.06 12.53
N ARG A 117 9.43 4.47 11.69
CA ARG A 117 10.44 5.45 12.08
C ARG A 117 10.77 6.34 10.89
N PHE A 118 10.45 7.62 11.05
CA PHE A 118 10.82 8.67 10.11
C PHE A 118 11.78 9.63 10.81
N GLU A 119 12.83 10.00 10.10
CA GLU A 119 13.88 10.90 10.57
C GLU A 119 13.91 12.16 9.72
N TYR A 120 13.69 13.32 10.32
CA TYR A 120 13.76 14.61 9.64
C TYR A 120 15.18 15.16 9.70
N ARG A 121 15.86 15.23 8.56
CA ARG A 121 17.27 15.64 8.49
C ARG A 121 17.65 16.16 7.11
N ARG A 122 18.82 16.79 7.05
CA ARG A 122 19.49 17.14 5.79
C ARG A 122 20.32 15.94 5.31
N PRO A 123 20.06 15.36 4.13
CA PRO A 123 20.73 14.14 3.69
C PRO A 123 22.24 14.26 3.52
N TRP A 124 22.76 15.47 3.34
CA TRP A 124 24.19 15.74 3.16
C TRP A 124 24.94 15.96 4.47
N GLU A 125 24.25 16.17 5.59
CA GLU A 125 24.89 16.37 6.89
C GLU A 125 25.25 15.00 7.50
N GLN A 126 26.55 14.76 7.67
CA GLN A 126 27.07 13.51 8.23
C GLN A 126 27.22 13.62 9.75
N GLY A 127 26.86 12.56 10.48
CA GLY A 127 27.05 12.49 11.94
C GLY A 127 26.14 13.43 12.75
N VAL A 128 25.17 14.08 12.12
CA VAL A 128 24.20 14.96 12.79
C VAL A 128 22.94 14.16 13.13
N ALA A 129 22.49 14.26 14.38
CA ALA A 129 21.24 13.66 14.81
C ALA A 129 20.05 14.29 14.05
N PRO A 130 18.98 13.52 13.76
CA PRO A 130 17.80 14.09 13.11
C PRO A 130 17.18 15.17 13.99
N SER A 131 16.70 16.23 13.37
CA SER A 131 16.06 17.34 14.09
C SER A 131 14.70 16.95 14.66
N GLN A 132 14.02 15.99 14.03
CA GLN A 132 12.74 15.45 14.48
C GLN A 132 12.63 13.94 14.18
N LEU A 133 11.87 13.25 15.01
CA LEU A 133 11.48 11.85 14.84
C LEU A 133 9.95 11.76 14.80
N ALA A 134 9.43 10.87 13.96
CA ALA A 134 8.04 10.42 14.02
C ALA A 134 8.03 8.89 14.06
N THR A 135 7.34 8.31 15.04
CA THR A 135 7.35 6.87 15.33
C THR A 135 5.98 6.31 15.63
#